data_AF-A0A0D6M209-F1
#
_entry.id   AF-A0A0D6M209-F1
#
_cell.length_a   1.000
_cell.length_b   1.000
_cell.length_c   1.000
_cell.angle_alpha   90.00
_cell.angle_beta   90.00
_cell.angle_gamma   90.00
#
_symmetry.space_group_name_H-M   'P 1'
#
loop_
_entity.id
_entity.type
_entity.pdbx_description
1 polymer ?
#
loop_
_entity_poly.entity_id
_entity_poly.type
_entity_poly.pdbx_seq_one_letter_code
_entity_poly.pdbx_strand_id
1 'polypeptide(L)'
;LALQNSVVLLDATYENAPKRDYKEFKEKHYGKFEKLMAAKTNFTETFAAEHIPGAVLFNMDAAYYPSQYIRSDLYPPHEFEKYIRLLGVNAGDHIVIYARGQFAGMFFAARAWWTFKV
;
A
#
# COMPACT_ATOMS: atom_id res chain seq x y z
N LEU A 1 -5.34 -0.90 -28.67
CA LEU A 1 -5.59 -0.06 -27.47
C LEU A 1 -4.24 0.56 -27.10
N ALA A 2 -4.06 1.84 -27.36
CA ALA A 2 -2.79 2.50 -27.05
C ALA A 2 -2.58 2.45 -25.53
N LEU A 3 -1.38 2.05 -25.08
CA LEU A 3 -0.95 2.20 -23.69
C LEU A 3 -1.02 3.69 -23.37
N GLN A 4 -2.07 4.10 -22.67
CA GLN A 4 -2.16 5.46 -22.18
C GLN A 4 -1.16 5.55 -21.03
N ASN A 5 -0.06 6.29 -21.22
CA ASN A 5 0.90 6.54 -20.16
C ASN A 5 0.25 7.47 -19.10
N SER A 6 -0.58 6.90 -18.23
CA SER A 6 -1.14 7.60 -17.08
C SER A 6 -0.07 7.78 -16.01
N VAL A 7 -0.11 8.91 -15.32
CA VAL A 7 0.63 9.07 -14.05
C VAL A 7 -0.31 8.69 -12.92
N VAL A 8 0.10 7.76 -12.06
CA VAL A 8 -0.65 7.38 -10.85
C VAL A 8 0.14 7.82 -9.63
N LEU A 9 -0.49 8.65 -8.79
CA LEU A 9 0.11 9.10 -7.54
C LEU A 9 -0.34 8.19 -6.40
N LEU A 10 0.62 7.59 -5.69
CA LEU A 10 0.37 6.73 -4.54
C LEU A 10 0.88 7.39 -3.27
N ASP A 11 -0.02 7.66 -2.32
CA ASP A 11 0.34 8.11 -0.98
C ASP A 11 0.66 6.89 -0.11
N ALA A 12 1.92 6.69 0.23
CA ALA A 12 2.41 5.64 1.12
C ALA A 12 2.69 6.15 2.54
N THR A 13 2.03 7.24 2.96
CA THR A 13 2.10 7.73 4.35
C THR A 13 1.58 6.65 5.29
N TYR A 14 2.36 6.37 6.32
CA TYR A 14 2.02 5.38 7.33
C TYR A 14 2.62 5.74 8.67
N GLU A 15 1.99 5.22 9.71
CA GLU A 15 2.42 5.39 11.09
C GLU A 15 2.61 4.01 11.70
N ASN A 16 3.60 3.89 12.58
CA ASN A 16 3.89 2.61 13.22
C ASN A 16 2.71 2.11 14.06
N ALA A 17 1.96 1.14 13.52
CA ALA A 17 0.92 0.43 14.25
C ALA A 17 1.52 -0.76 15.04
N PRO A 18 0.85 -1.26 16.11
CA PRO A 18 1.23 -2.49 16.79
C PRO A 18 1.40 -3.69 15.85
N LYS A 19 2.26 -4.65 16.21
CA LYS A 19 2.47 -5.85 15.39
C LYS A 19 1.19 -6.70 15.45
N ARG A 20 0.66 -7.04 14.28
CA ARG A 20 -0.49 -7.93 14.12
C ARG A 20 -0.07 -9.39 14.35
N ASP A 21 -0.94 -10.20 14.94
CA ASP A 21 -0.70 -11.64 15.06
C ASP A 21 -0.74 -12.30 13.68
N TYR A 22 0.31 -13.05 13.34
CA TYR A 22 0.45 -13.61 12.00
C TYR A 22 -0.52 -14.77 11.74
N LYS A 23 -0.91 -15.53 12.76
CA LYS A 23 -1.83 -16.67 12.61
C LYS A 23 -3.24 -16.15 12.36
N GLU A 24 -3.69 -15.21 13.19
CA GLU A 24 -4.96 -14.54 13.03
C GLU A 24 -5.03 -13.80 11.68
N PHE A 25 -3.98 -13.06 11.31
CA PHE A 25 -3.97 -12.35 10.03
C PHE A 25 -4.10 -13.32 8.86
N LYS A 26 -3.33 -14.42 8.89
CA LYS A 26 -3.38 -15.45 7.84
C LYS A 26 -4.78 -16.03 7.67
N GLU A 27 -5.47 -16.30 8.77
CA GLU A 27 -6.83 -16.88 8.75
C GLU A 27 -7.89 -15.85 8.33
N LYS A 28 -7.84 -14.64 8.90
CA LYS A 28 -8.96 -13.69 8.83
C LYS A 28 -8.80 -12.61 7.77
N HIS A 29 -7.58 -12.29 7.34
CA HIS A 29 -7.28 -11.06 6.58
C HIS A 29 -6.43 -11.24 5.32
N TYR A 30 -5.62 -12.30 5.22
CA TYR A 30 -4.71 -12.50 4.09
C TYR A 30 -5.44 -12.43 2.74
N GLY A 31 -4.99 -11.51 1.86
CA GLY A 31 -5.57 -11.30 0.54
C GLY A 31 -6.97 -10.65 0.52
N LYS A 32 -7.55 -10.31 1.67
CA LYS A 32 -8.87 -9.63 1.76
C LYS A 32 -8.68 -8.11 1.69
N PHE A 33 -8.15 -7.65 0.56
CA PHE A 33 -7.66 -6.29 0.38
C PHE A 33 -8.74 -5.23 0.59
N GLU A 34 -9.94 -5.40 0.03
CA GLU A 34 -11.05 -4.45 0.17
C GLU A 34 -11.45 -4.28 1.64
N LYS A 35 -11.46 -5.39 2.40
CA LYS A 35 -11.75 -5.35 3.84
C LYS A 35 -10.67 -4.59 4.61
N LEU A 36 -9.39 -4.79 4.26
CA LEU A 36 -8.27 -4.09 4.88
C LEU A 36 -8.26 -2.60 4.53
N MET A 37 -8.60 -2.26 3.28
CA MET A 37 -8.68 -0.89 2.77
C MET A 37 -9.83 -0.09 3.38
N ALA A 38 -10.92 -0.76 3.77
CA ALA A 38 -12.08 -0.12 4.42
C ALA A 38 -11.85 0.22 5.90
N ALA A 39 -10.75 -0.22 6.51
CA ALA A 39 -10.47 0.04 7.92
C ALA A 39 -10.16 1.52 8.16
N LYS A 40 -10.77 2.11 9.20
CA LYS A 40 -10.42 3.46 9.65
C LYS A 40 -9.30 3.40 10.68
N THR A 41 -8.16 3.93 10.31
CA THR A 41 -6.94 4.09 11.10
C THR A 41 -6.40 5.52 10.95
N ASN A 42 -5.43 5.91 11.80
CA ASN A 42 -4.91 7.27 11.75
C ASN A 42 -4.38 7.68 10.36
N PHE A 43 -3.62 6.79 9.67
CA PHE A 43 -3.09 7.12 8.34
C PHE A 43 -4.18 7.20 7.26
N THR A 44 -5.27 6.43 7.40
CA THR A 44 -6.42 6.54 6.46
C THR A 44 -7.20 7.83 6.67
N GLU A 45 -7.32 8.29 7.92
CA GLU A 45 -8.01 9.54 8.26
C GLU A 45 -7.17 10.75 7.86
N THR A 46 -5.85 10.73 8.07
CA THR A 46 -4.95 11.81 7.63
C THR A 46 -4.84 11.90 6.11
N PHE A 47 -4.88 10.78 5.39
CA PHE A 47 -5.04 10.80 3.93
C PHE A 47 -6.37 11.43 3.52
N ALA A 48 -7.49 11.03 4.14
CA ALA A 48 -8.80 11.58 3.83
C ALA A 48 -8.90 13.09 4.11
N ALA A 49 -8.20 13.58 5.14
CA ALA A 49 -8.14 14.99 5.48
C ALA A 49 -7.33 15.82 4.48
N GLU A 50 -6.17 15.32 4.03
CA GLU A 50 -5.29 16.02 3.10
C GLU A 50 -4.37 15.04 2.34
N HIS A 51 -4.36 15.18 1.02
CA HIS A 51 -3.47 14.46 0.09
C HIS A 51 -3.35 15.27 -1.21
N ILE A 52 -2.39 14.90 -2.08
CA ILE A 52 -2.28 15.51 -3.41
C ILE A 52 -3.54 15.19 -4.22
N PRO A 53 -4.19 16.15 -4.90
CA PRO A 53 -5.38 15.88 -5.71
C PRO A 53 -5.15 14.75 -6.72
N GLY A 54 -6.03 13.76 -6.71
CA GLY A 54 -5.95 12.58 -7.58
C GLY A 54 -5.03 11.46 -7.09
N ALA A 55 -4.36 11.62 -5.94
CA ALA A 55 -3.62 10.53 -5.32
C ALA A 55 -4.54 9.45 -4.77
N VAL A 56 -4.04 8.21 -4.77
CA VAL A 56 -4.69 7.04 -4.18
C VAL A 56 -3.88 6.60 -2.97
N LEU A 57 -4.56 6.25 -1.89
CA LEU A 57 -3.90 5.73 -0.69
C LEU A 57 -3.31 4.35 -0.99
N PHE A 58 -1.99 4.23 -0.90
CA PHE A 58 -1.30 2.95 -0.80
C PHE A 58 -1.41 2.47 0.66
N ASN A 59 -2.51 1.80 0.96
CA ASN A 59 -2.78 1.27 2.29
C ASN A 59 -1.74 0.20 2.68
N MET A 60 -0.75 0.59 3.48
CA MET A 60 0.36 -0.28 3.92
C MET A 60 -0.12 -1.51 4.70
N ASP A 61 -1.26 -1.40 5.36
CA ASP A 61 -1.90 -2.49 6.09
C ASP A 61 -2.58 -3.53 5.19
N ALA A 62 -2.84 -3.17 3.92
CA ALA A 62 -3.32 -4.07 2.87
C ALA A 62 -2.17 -4.55 1.97
N ALA A 63 -1.20 -3.69 1.66
CA ALA A 63 -0.09 -3.95 0.76
C ALA A 63 0.91 -4.99 1.28
N TYR A 64 0.98 -5.19 2.59
CA TYR A 64 1.87 -6.14 3.26
C TYR A 64 1.11 -7.02 4.24
N TYR A 65 1.73 -8.12 4.67
CA TYR A 65 1.19 -8.96 5.73
C TYR A 65 2.24 -9.28 6.80
N PRO A 66 1.83 -9.53 8.05
CA PRO A 66 2.70 -10.11 9.07
C PRO A 66 2.89 -11.61 8.78
N SER A 67 4.09 -12.01 8.36
CA SER A 67 4.48 -13.42 8.36
C SER A 67 5.00 -13.83 9.74
N GLN A 68 5.35 -15.11 9.91
CA GLN A 68 5.86 -15.61 11.19
C GLN A 68 7.10 -14.84 11.66
N TYR A 69 7.99 -14.47 10.74
CA TYR A 69 9.28 -13.86 11.05
C TYR A 69 9.40 -12.40 10.58
N ILE A 70 8.59 -11.96 9.62
CA ILE A 70 8.68 -10.63 9.03
C ILE A 70 7.39 -9.86 9.34
N ARG A 71 7.54 -8.63 9.85
CA ARG A 71 6.41 -7.77 10.24
C ARG A 71 5.55 -7.31 9.05
N SER A 72 6.21 -7.00 7.94
CA SER A 72 5.61 -6.41 6.73
C SER A 72 6.19 -7.11 5.51
N ASP A 73 5.82 -8.39 5.38
CA ASP A 73 6.27 -9.30 4.35
C ASP A 73 5.57 -9.03 3.01
N LEU A 74 6.20 -9.51 1.94
CA LEU A 74 5.72 -9.37 0.57
C LEU A 74 4.74 -10.47 0.20
N TYR A 75 3.60 -10.09 -0.37
CA TYR A 75 2.73 -11.03 -1.06
C TYR A 75 3.44 -11.61 -2.30
N PRO A 76 3.09 -12.84 -2.71
CA PRO A 76 3.46 -13.32 -4.04
C PRO A 76 2.99 -12.32 -5.13
N PRO A 77 3.72 -12.18 -6.26
CA PRO A 77 3.40 -11.17 -7.28
C PRO A 77 1.93 -11.18 -7.76
N HIS A 78 1.34 -12.37 -7.95
CA HIS A 78 -0.05 -12.51 -8.40
C HIS A 78 -1.09 -12.06 -7.36
N GLU A 79 -0.78 -12.13 -6.06
CA GLU A 79 -1.66 -11.58 -5.02
C GLU A 79 -1.47 -10.07 -4.89
N PHE A 80 -0.23 -9.59 -4.97
CA PHE A 80 0.03 -8.15 -4.96
C PHE A 80 -0.59 -7.44 -6.17
N GLU A 81 -0.62 -8.08 -7.34
CA GLU A 81 -1.30 -7.54 -8.53
C GLU A 81 -2.78 -7.26 -8.23
N LYS A 82 -3.50 -8.16 -7.56
CA LYS A 82 -4.92 -7.93 -7.22
C LYS A 82 -5.11 -6.66 -6.40
N TYR A 83 -4.25 -6.43 -5.40
CA TYR A 83 -4.28 -5.21 -4.60
C TYR A 83 -4.01 -3.96 -5.44
N ILE A 84 -2.97 -3.98 -6.28
CA ILE A 84 -2.60 -2.84 -7.12
C ILE A 84 -3.65 -2.51 -8.17
N ARG A 85 -4.33 -3.53 -8.73
CA ARG A 85 -5.48 -3.32 -9.63
C ARG A 85 -6.65 -2.62 -8.95
N LEU A 86 -6.91 -2.90 -7.66
CA LEU A 86 -7.93 -2.18 -6.89
C LEU A 86 -7.59 -0.69 -6.71
N LEU A 87 -6.31 -0.31 -6.79
CA LEU A 87 -5.87 1.09 -6.78
C LEU A 87 -5.95 1.76 -8.17
N GLY A 88 -6.41 1.04 -9.20
CA GLY A 88 -6.51 1.54 -10.57
C GLY A 88 -5.19 1.56 -11.34
N VAL A 89 -4.12 0.96 -10.79
CA VAL A 89 -2.82 0.87 -11.44
C VAL A 89 -2.79 -0.27 -12.44
N ASN A 90 -2.32 0.00 -13.64
CA ASN A 90 -2.21 -0.91 -14.77
C ASN A 90 -0.76 -1.04 -15.24
N ALA A 91 -0.51 -2.11 -16.00
CA ALA A 91 0.76 -2.25 -16.70
C ALA A 91 0.97 -1.08 -17.67
N GLY A 92 2.11 -0.40 -17.56
CA GLY A 92 2.45 0.77 -18.37
C GLY A 92 2.22 2.11 -17.68
N ASP A 93 1.56 2.15 -16.51
CA ASP A 93 1.41 3.38 -15.74
C ASP A 93 2.76 3.88 -15.20
N HIS A 94 2.92 5.20 -15.20
CA HIS A 94 4.02 5.87 -14.53
C HIS A 94 3.65 6.15 -13.07
N ILE A 95 4.17 5.33 -12.16
CA ILE A 95 3.84 5.42 -10.74
C ILE A 95 4.77 6.41 -10.05
N VAL A 96 4.19 7.40 -9.36
CA VAL A 96 4.91 8.30 -8.46
C VAL A 96 4.43 8.03 -7.03
N ILE A 97 5.37 7.66 -6.16
CA ILE A 97 5.06 7.34 -4.76
C ILE A 97 5.61 8.45 -3.88
N TYR A 98 4.78 8.98 -3.00
CA TYR A 98 5.17 9.93 -1.97
C TYR A 98 4.67 9.47 -0.61
N ALA A 99 5.19 10.07 0.46
CA ALA A 99 4.67 9.89 1.80
C ALA A 99 5.05 11.11 2.66
N ARG A 100 4.43 11.21 3.83
CA ARG A 100 4.80 12.15 4.89
C ARG A 100 5.57 11.43 6.00
N GLY A 101 6.20 12.20 6.89
CA GLY A 101 6.84 11.68 8.10
C GLY A 101 8.36 11.60 8.02
N GLN A 102 8.94 10.59 8.66
CA GLN A 102 10.39 10.47 8.88
C GLN A 102 11.20 10.50 7.58
N PHE A 103 12.39 11.11 7.64
CA PHE A 103 13.29 11.27 6.50
C PHE A 103 12.62 11.94 5.29
N ALA A 104 11.87 13.03 5.54
CA ALA A 104 11.09 13.75 4.54
C ALA A 104 10.11 12.83 3.77
N GLY A 105 9.49 11.88 4.49
CA GLY A 105 8.58 10.88 3.92
C GLY A 105 9.25 9.68 3.25
N MET A 106 10.58 9.65 3.14
CA MET A 106 11.26 8.60 2.38
C MET A 106 11.15 7.21 3.01
N PHE A 107 10.91 7.11 4.32
CA PHE A 107 10.91 5.84 5.04
C PHE A 107 9.93 4.80 4.43
N PHE A 108 8.66 5.18 4.27
CA PHE A 108 7.64 4.28 3.72
C PHE A 108 7.51 4.37 2.20
N ALA A 109 7.74 5.55 1.60
CA ALA A 109 7.74 5.72 0.15
C ALA A 109 8.80 4.82 -0.53
N ALA A 110 10.02 4.76 0.01
CA ALA A 110 11.07 3.90 -0.54
C ALA A 110 10.73 2.41 -0.42
N ARG A 111 10.11 1.99 0.69
CA ARG A 111 9.67 0.60 0.88
C ARG A 111 8.59 0.20 -0.13
N ALA A 112 7.61 1.08 -0.37
CA ALA A 112 6.57 0.89 -1.37
C ALA A 112 7.15 0.86 -2.79
N TRP A 113 8.03 1.79 -3.13
CA TRP A 113 8.73 1.80 -4.43
C TRP A 113 9.52 0.51 -4.68
N TRP A 114 10.26 0.03 -3.68
CA TRP A 114 11.02 -1.20 -3.81
C TRP A 114 10.12 -2.42 -4.02
N THR A 115 8.90 -2.43 -3.47
CA THR A 115 7.93 -3.53 -3.71
C THR A 115 7.52 -3.66 -5.16
N PHE A 116 7.44 -2.57 -5.93
CA PHE A 116 7.16 -2.63 -7.37
C PHE A 116 8.34 -3.17 -8.20
N LYS A 117 9.54 -3.25 -7.61
CA LYS A 117 10.78 -3.64 -8.30
C LYS A 117 11.14 -5.12 -8.14
N VAL A 118 10.60 -5.80 -7.13
CA VAL A 118 11.00 -7.15 -6.71
C VAL A 118 10.11 -8.26 -7.24
#